data_AF-A0A841RN64-F1
#
_entry.id   AF-A0A841RN64-F1
#
_cell.length_a   1.000
_cell.length_b   1.000
_cell.length_c   1.000
_cell.angle_alpha   90.00
_cell.angle_beta   90.00
_cell.angle_gamma   90.00
#
_symmetry.space_group_name_H-M   'P 1'
#
loop_
_entity.id
_entity.type
_entity.pdbx_description
1 polymer ?
#
loop_
_entity_poly.entity_id
_entity_poly.type
_entity_poly.pdbx_seq_one_letter_code
_entity_poly.pdbx_strand_id
1 'polypeptide(L)'
;MATKKLLMVMFPIFLISFVLLGCSFNKTDFVQVKGDSITYSEYFKTYDGLDARENIKYYKPISIDKVESSLPEPINNAITTFDSNRLPFTIDDEKAYLITSTDEDGNTKNQVQLSYFSRSEYDEVDDFFIVSITEVDENPLVDDILDKYDTVGNAFKKEFLIEDLPIYQQVITTNSALLYKYYDYDETRNSIVTVGTAANEFYTYYNGYIYHVGYLIDKEKNNEEMQERMLHLTRDYILGNSM
;
A
#
# COMPACT_ATOMS: atom_id res chain seq x y z
N MET A 1 20.22 -64.56 22.51
CA MET A 1 19.05 -63.88 23.11
C MET A 1 19.36 -62.41 23.45
N ALA A 2 20.02 -61.66 22.54
CA ALA A 2 20.51 -60.31 22.82
C ALA A 2 20.28 -59.29 21.69
N THR A 3 19.70 -59.68 20.55
CA THR A 3 19.63 -58.83 19.35
C THR A 3 18.27 -58.17 19.10
N LYS A 4 17.20 -58.58 19.81
CA LYS A 4 15.85 -57.99 19.63
C LYS A 4 15.54 -56.79 20.53
N LYS A 5 16.31 -56.56 21.61
CA LYS A 5 16.06 -55.45 22.55
C LYS A 5 16.70 -54.12 22.14
N LEU A 6 17.73 -54.13 21.29
CA LEU A 6 18.43 -52.90 20.90
C LEU A 6 17.70 -52.12 19.80
N LEU A 7 16.96 -52.81 18.93
CA LEU A 7 16.24 -52.18 17.82
C LEU A 7 14.98 -51.40 18.26
N MET A 8 14.45 -51.72 19.43
CA MET A 8 13.17 -51.16 19.92
C MET A 8 13.34 -49.81 20.65
N VAL A 9 14.58 -49.44 20.98
CA VAL A 9 14.90 -48.19 21.72
C VAL A 9 15.41 -47.08 20.79
N MET A 10 15.77 -47.38 19.53
CA MET A 10 16.21 -46.36 18.56
C MET A 10 15.08 -45.72 17.75
N PHE A 11 13.88 -46.30 17.74
CA PHE A 11 12.74 -45.73 17.02
C PHE A 11 12.09 -44.49 17.67
N PRO A 12 11.98 -44.35 19.00
CA PRO A 12 11.38 -43.15 19.60
C PRO A 12 12.29 -41.92 19.58
N ILE A 13 13.61 -42.09 19.37
CA ILE A 13 14.55 -40.94 19.31
C ILE A 13 14.46 -40.24 17.94
N PHE A 14 14.14 -40.97 16.86
CA PHE A 14 14.01 -40.38 15.52
C PHE A 14 12.71 -39.58 15.32
N LEU A 15 11.67 -39.86 16.12
CA LEU A 15 10.37 -39.16 16.03
C LEU A 15 10.35 -37.82 16.77
N ILE A 16 11.20 -37.62 17.78
CA ILE A 16 11.28 -36.36 18.54
C ILE A 16 12.06 -35.29 17.76
N SER A 17 12.96 -35.68 16.87
CA SER A 17 13.76 -34.77 16.05
C SER A 17 12.94 -33.99 15.01
N PHE A 18 11.74 -34.45 14.65
CA PHE A 18 10.90 -33.80 13.64
C PHE A 18 9.95 -32.73 14.20
N VAL A 19 9.82 -32.60 15.53
CA VAL A 19 8.93 -31.60 16.16
C VAL A 19 9.66 -30.26 16.44
N LEU A 20 10.95 -30.17 16.12
CA LEU A 20 11.76 -28.95 16.30
C LEU A 20 12.09 -28.22 14.99
N LEU A 21 11.41 -28.54 13.89
CA LEU A 21 11.45 -27.69 12.69
C LEU A 21 10.63 -26.43 12.94
N GLY A 22 11.33 -25.47 13.54
CA GLY A 22 11.14 -24.03 13.49
C GLY A 22 9.73 -23.54 13.16
N CYS A 23 8.96 -23.22 14.21
CA CYS A 23 8.20 -21.98 14.13
C CYS A 23 9.23 -20.85 13.93
N SER A 24 9.46 -20.44 12.68
CA SER A 24 10.03 -19.13 12.41
C SER A 24 9.02 -18.13 12.95
N PHE A 25 9.17 -17.75 14.22
CA PHE A 25 8.54 -16.55 14.73
C PHE A 25 9.20 -15.38 14.02
N ASN A 26 8.73 -15.06 12.82
CA ASN A 26 8.85 -13.72 12.29
C ASN A 26 8.10 -12.85 13.28
N LYS A 27 8.86 -12.24 14.18
CA LYS A 27 8.34 -11.33 15.17
C LYS A 27 8.02 -10.04 14.41
N THR A 28 6.83 -9.97 13.82
CA THR A 28 6.37 -8.75 13.17
C THR A 28 6.14 -7.71 14.28
N ASP A 29 6.68 -6.50 14.13
CA ASP A 29 6.38 -5.40 15.06
C ASP A 29 4.93 -4.92 14.97
N PHE A 30 4.22 -5.40 13.94
CA PHE A 30 2.81 -5.16 13.70
C PHE A 30 1.92 -5.83 14.75
N VAL A 31 1.29 -5.01 15.59
CA VAL A 31 0.29 -5.44 16.57
C VAL A 31 -1.09 -5.34 15.94
N GLN A 32 -1.83 -6.45 15.89
CA GLN A 32 -3.16 -6.49 15.30
C GLN A 32 -4.15 -5.59 16.08
N VAL A 33 -4.99 -4.86 15.35
CA VAL A 33 -6.07 -4.00 15.87
C VAL A 33 -7.37 -4.21 15.09
N LYS A 34 -8.43 -3.52 15.50
CA LYS A 34 -9.69 -3.47 14.75
C LYS A 34 -9.57 -2.53 13.55
N GLY A 35 -10.43 -2.72 12.56
CA GLY A 35 -10.67 -1.79 11.45
C GLY A 35 -11.96 -2.16 10.72
N ASP A 36 -12.36 -1.35 9.76
CA ASP A 36 -13.70 -1.41 9.16
C ASP A 36 -13.77 -1.36 7.64
N SER A 37 -12.66 -1.15 6.92
CA SER A 37 -12.67 -1.09 5.45
C SER A 37 -11.30 -1.38 4.81
N ILE A 38 -11.24 -1.39 3.48
CA ILE A 38 -10.01 -1.49 2.69
C ILE A 38 -9.90 -0.24 1.78
N THR A 39 -8.69 0.21 1.50
CA THR A 39 -8.43 1.34 0.59
C THR A 39 -8.21 0.84 -0.84
N TYR A 40 -8.81 1.53 -1.79
CA TYR A 40 -8.69 1.28 -3.23
C TYR A 40 -9.09 2.57 -3.98
N SER A 41 -8.79 2.64 -5.28
CA SER A 41 -9.28 3.74 -6.11
C SER A 41 -10.72 3.46 -6.54
N GLU A 42 -11.64 4.39 -6.25
CA GLU A 42 -13.05 4.26 -6.66
C GLU A 42 -13.22 4.15 -8.18
N TYR A 43 -12.27 4.69 -8.94
CA TYR A 43 -12.27 4.62 -10.40
C TYR A 43 -11.81 3.25 -10.91
N PHE A 44 -10.83 2.64 -10.26
CA PHE A 44 -10.25 1.36 -10.70
C PHE A 44 -10.85 0.11 -10.04
N LYS A 45 -11.77 0.26 -9.07
CA LYS A 45 -12.36 -0.88 -8.33
C LYS A 45 -12.97 -1.96 -9.21
N THR A 46 -13.56 -1.59 -10.35
CA THR A 46 -14.18 -2.57 -11.27
C THR A 46 -13.16 -3.40 -12.05
N TYR A 47 -11.90 -3.00 -12.03
CA TYR A 47 -10.80 -3.65 -12.73
C TYR A 47 -9.95 -4.49 -11.78
N ASP A 48 -9.73 -3.99 -10.57
CA ASP A 48 -8.82 -4.63 -9.61
C ASP A 48 -9.52 -5.53 -8.57
N GLY A 49 -10.85 -5.40 -8.39
CA GLY A 49 -11.64 -6.19 -7.45
C GLY A 49 -11.18 -6.04 -5.99
N LEU A 50 -10.42 -4.99 -5.64
CA LEU A 50 -9.88 -4.82 -4.30
C LEU A 50 -10.99 -4.64 -3.25
N ASP A 51 -12.13 -4.08 -3.64
CA ASP A 51 -13.29 -3.86 -2.78
C ASP A 51 -14.06 -5.14 -2.44
N ALA A 52 -13.83 -6.24 -3.17
CA ALA A 52 -14.45 -7.54 -2.94
C ALA A 52 -13.66 -8.42 -1.95
N ARG A 53 -12.47 -7.99 -1.51
CA ARG A 53 -11.61 -8.78 -0.62
C ARG A 53 -12.20 -9.00 0.76
N GLU A 54 -11.96 -10.18 1.31
CA GLU A 54 -12.52 -10.60 2.60
C GLU A 54 -11.45 -10.82 3.67
N ASN A 55 -11.87 -11.20 4.88
CA ASN A 55 -11.01 -11.58 6.01
C ASN A 55 -9.91 -10.55 6.35
N ILE A 56 -10.26 -9.27 6.25
CA ILE A 56 -9.32 -8.16 6.43
C ILE A 56 -8.83 -8.11 7.87
N LYS A 57 -7.51 -8.02 8.05
CA LYS A 57 -6.84 -7.80 9.33
C LYS A 57 -6.01 -6.53 9.26
N TYR A 58 -6.04 -5.80 10.37
CA TYR A 58 -5.43 -4.49 10.52
C TYR A 58 -4.36 -4.55 11.58
N TYR A 59 -3.31 -3.75 11.40
CA TYR A 59 -2.22 -3.67 12.35
C TYR A 59 -1.95 -2.21 12.70
N LYS A 60 -1.47 -1.95 13.92
CA LYS A 60 -1.07 -0.61 14.33
C LYS A 60 -0.02 -0.06 13.35
N PRO A 61 -0.12 1.22 12.97
CA PRO A 61 0.92 1.82 12.17
C PRO A 61 2.25 1.84 12.92
N ILE A 62 3.33 1.73 12.16
CA ILE A 62 4.69 1.92 12.62
C ILE A 62 5.30 3.13 11.92
N SER A 63 6.43 3.61 12.40
CA SER A 63 7.19 4.63 11.68
C SER A 63 7.84 4.01 10.44
N ILE A 64 7.97 4.83 9.37
CA ILE A 64 8.48 4.38 8.06
C ILE A 64 9.92 3.84 8.17
N ASP A 65 10.72 4.36 9.09
CA ASP A 65 12.11 3.91 9.36
C ASP A 65 12.23 2.44 9.79
N LYS A 66 11.15 1.82 10.26
CA LYS A 66 11.11 0.42 10.69
C LYS A 66 10.57 -0.54 9.65
N VAL A 67 9.99 -0.02 8.56
CA VAL A 67 9.24 -0.80 7.57
C VAL A 67 10.04 -1.95 6.99
N GLU A 68 11.28 -1.68 6.53
CA GLU A 68 12.15 -2.69 5.90
C GLU A 68 12.42 -3.90 6.82
N SER A 69 12.42 -3.68 8.14
CA SER A 69 12.70 -4.72 9.13
C SER A 69 11.47 -5.46 9.65
N SER A 70 10.27 -4.94 9.38
CA SER A 70 9.03 -5.41 10.01
C SER A 70 8.00 -5.98 9.04
N LEU A 71 8.08 -5.65 7.73
CA LEU A 71 7.14 -6.14 6.73
C LEU A 71 7.39 -7.59 6.31
N PRO A 72 6.32 -8.34 5.96
CA PRO A 72 6.47 -9.65 5.38
C PRO A 72 6.96 -9.60 3.92
N GLU A 73 7.64 -10.65 3.50
CA GLU A 73 7.85 -10.94 2.09
C GLU A 73 6.55 -11.47 1.46
N PRO A 74 6.25 -11.17 0.18
CA PRO A 74 7.11 -10.48 -0.79
C PRO A 74 6.97 -8.95 -0.81
N ILE A 75 5.92 -8.36 -0.20
CA ILE A 75 5.63 -6.92 -0.31
C ILE A 75 6.77 -6.01 0.16
N ASN A 76 7.61 -6.47 1.08
CA ASN A 76 8.79 -5.74 1.51
C ASN A 76 9.72 -5.36 0.35
N ASN A 77 9.86 -6.22 -0.68
CA ASN A 77 10.67 -5.93 -1.87
C ASN A 77 10.05 -4.88 -2.81
N ALA A 78 8.77 -4.56 -2.64
CA ALA A 78 8.08 -3.54 -3.42
C ALA A 78 8.20 -2.15 -2.76
N ILE A 79 8.68 -2.07 -1.52
CA ILE A 79 8.91 -0.81 -0.84
C ILE A 79 10.25 -0.25 -1.30
N THR A 80 10.22 1.00 -1.76
CA THR A 80 11.41 1.76 -2.12
C THR A 80 11.63 2.88 -1.11
N THR A 81 12.88 3.10 -0.72
CA THR A 81 13.24 4.32 0.03
C THR A 81 13.36 5.50 -0.94
N PHE A 82 12.76 6.64 -0.61
CA PHE A 82 12.97 7.88 -1.34
C PHE A 82 13.29 9.02 -0.39
N ASP A 83 14.03 10.02 -0.88
CA ASP A 83 14.32 11.22 -0.11
C ASP A 83 13.04 12.05 0.05
N SER A 84 12.46 12.01 1.26
CA SER A 84 11.21 12.70 1.57
C SER A 84 11.35 14.23 1.50
N ASN A 85 12.57 14.78 1.53
CA ASN A 85 12.84 16.20 1.26
C ASN A 85 12.50 16.64 -0.18
N ARG A 86 12.28 15.69 -1.10
CA ARG A 86 11.82 15.96 -2.46
C ARG A 86 10.34 16.33 -2.52
N LEU A 87 9.58 16.12 -1.45
CA LEU A 87 8.18 16.53 -1.37
C LEU A 87 8.07 18.08 -1.38
N PRO A 88 6.99 18.65 -1.95
CA PRO A 88 6.81 20.09 -2.05
C PRO A 88 6.26 20.75 -0.77
N PHE A 89 6.32 20.05 0.37
CA PHE A 89 5.84 20.48 1.67
C PHE A 89 6.75 19.92 2.79
N THR A 90 6.62 20.48 3.99
CA THR A 90 7.32 19.98 5.18
C THR A 90 6.53 18.84 5.80
N ILE A 91 7.21 17.79 6.25
CA ILE A 91 6.56 16.59 6.77
C ILE A 91 6.55 16.67 8.30
N ASP A 92 5.37 16.58 8.89
CA ASP A 92 5.17 16.58 10.34
C ASP A 92 4.91 15.18 10.89
N ASP A 93 4.36 14.27 10.06
CA ASP A 93 3.99 12.91 10.45
C ASP A 93 4.23 11.91 9.31
N GLU A 94 4.85 10.78 9.65
CA GLU A 94 5.22 9.69 8.74
C GLU A 94 4.79 8.34 9.32
N LYS A 95 3.90 7.64 8.62
CA LYS A 95 3.32 6.37 9.10
C LYS A 95 3.29 5.32 8.01
N ALA A 96 3.55 4.09 8.41
CA ALA A 96 3.39 2.91 7.59
C ALA A 96 2.31 2.00 8.16
N TYR A 97 1.36 1.63 7.30
CA TYR A 97 0.26 0.72 7.63
C TYR A 97 0.46 -0.60 6.91
N LEU A 98 0.12 -1.70 7.58
CA LEU A 98 -0.01 -3.02 6.98
C LEU A 98 -1.45 -3.49 7.14
N ILE A 99 -2.03 -3.95 6.04
CA ILE A 99 -3.34 -4.60 6.00
C ILE A 99 -3.15 -5.93 5.28
N THR A 100 -3.78 -6.98 5.81
CA THR A 100 -3.81 -8.28 5.14
C THR A 100 -5.25 -8.66 4.84
N SER A 101 -5.51 -9.20 3.67
CA SER A 101 -6.85 -9.60 3.21
C SER A 101 -6.77 -10.92 2.44
N THR A 102 -7.91 -11.51 2.13
CA THR A 102 -8.02 -12.69 1.29
C THR A 102 -8.65 -12.30 -0.05
N ASP A 103 -8.04 -12.72 -1.15
CA ASP A 103 -8.59 -12.56 -2.50
C ASP A 103 -9.68 -13.60 -2.81
N GLU A 104 -10.27 -13.52 -4.02
CA GLU A 104 -11.34 -14.43 -4.45
C GLU A 104 -10.90 -15.91 -4.52
N ASP A 105 -9.61 -16.16 -4.74
CA ASP A 105 -9.01 -17.50 -4.80
C ASP A 105 -8.65 -18.05 -3.40
N GLY A 106 -8.85 -17.26 -2.34
CA GLY A 106 -8.54 -17.66 -0.97
C GLY A 106 -7.08 -17.42 -0.56
N ASN A 107 -6.27 -16.75 -1.39
CA ASN A 107 -4.89 -16.43 -1.06
C ASN A 107 -4.81 -15.19 -0.17
N THR A 108 -3.89 -15.20 0.78
CA THR A 108 -3.61 -14.00 1.60
C THR A 108 -2.80 -13.02 0.79
N LYS A 109 -3.25 -11.77 0.75
CA LYS A 109 -2.60 -10.64 0.09
C LYS A 109 -2.29 -9.55 1.10
N ASN A 110 -1.15 -8.91 0.92
CA ASN A 110 -0.75 -7.75 1.70
C ASN A 110 -1.07 -6.45 0.96
N GLN A 111 -1.41 -5.43 1.73
CA GLN A 111 -1.45 -4.04 1.31
C GLN A 111 -0.65 -3.21 2.32
N VAL A 112 0.26 -2.40 1.81
CA VAL A 112 1.05 -1.46 2.61
C VAL A 112 0.70 -0.05 2.19
N GLN A 113 0.52 0.85 3.14
CA GLN A 113 0.37 2.28 2.88
C GLN A 113 1.48 3.03 3.59
N LEU A 114 2.22 3.86 2.86
CA LEU A 114 3.15 4.85 3.40
C LEU A 114 2.50 6.22 3.30
N SER A 115 2.43 6.94 4.41
CA SER A 115 1.77 8.24 4.48
C SER A 115 2.72 9.30 5.00
N TYR A 116 2.80 10.41 4.28
CA TYR A 116 3.56 11.61 4.61
C TYR A 116 2.59 12.78 4.70
N PHE A 117 2.46 13.37 5.89
CA PHE A 117 1.51 14.46 6.16
C PHE A 117 2.22 15.74 6.56
N SER A 118 1.74 16.86 6.03
CA SER A 118 1.95 18.21 6.55
C SER A 118 0.72 18.63 7.35
N ARG A 119 0.92 19.34 8.46
CA ARG A 119 -0.15 19.77 9.35
C ARG A 119 -0.18 21.28 9.53
N SER A 120 -1.39 21.82 9.64
CA SER A 120 -1.64 23.21 9.94
C SER A 120 -1.33 23.54 11.41
N GLU A 121 -1.38 24.82 11.76
CA GLU A 121 -1.28 25.28 13.14
C GLU A 121 -2.39 24.72 14.07
N TYR A 122 -3.48 24.20 13.50
CA TYR A 122 -4.60 23.58 14.22
C TYR A 122 -4.59 22.05 14.16
N ASP A 123 -3.46 21.44 13.76
CA ASP A 123 -3.29 19.97 13.66
C ASP A 123 -4.19 19.31 12.58
N GLU A 124 -4.67 20.10 11.61
CA GLU A 124 -5.39 19.60 10.43
C GLU A 124 -4.41 19.22 9.32
N VAL A 125 -4.69 18.18 8.54
CA VAL A 125 -3.85 17.81 7.38
C VAL A 125 -4.04 18.84 6.27
N ASP A 126 -2.97 19.57 5.95
CA ASP A 126 -2.95 20.58 4.88
C ASP A 126 -2.53 19.97 3.55
N ASP A 127 -1.39 19.26 3.56
CA ASP A 127 -0.81 18.60 2.40
C ASP A 127 -0.51 17.14 2.75
N PHE A 128 -0.57 16.26 1.74
CA PHE A 128 -0.12 14.88 1.91
C PHE A 128 0.40 14.27 0.63
N PHE A 129 1.22 13.24 0.82
CA PHE A 129 1.61 12.28 -0.20
C PHE A 129 1.47 10.88 0.41
N ILE A 130 0.68 10.03 -0.21
CA ILE A 130 0.36 8.70 0.30
C ILE A 130 0.58 7.70 -0.82
N VAL A 131 1.32 6.62 -0.53
CA VAL A 131 1.58 5.53 -1.47
C VAL A 131 1.02 4.24 -0.89
N SER A 132 -0.02 3.71 -1.53
CA SER A 132 -0.58 2.39 -1.24
C SER A 132 -0.08 1.37 -2.25
N ILE A 133 0.47 0.26 -1.76
CA ILE A 133 1.04 -0.83 -2.54
C ILE A 133 0.26 -2.09 -2.21
N THR A 134 -0.36 -2.69 -3.21
CA THR A 134 -1.25 -3.84 -3.01
C THR A 134 -0.78 -5.01 -3.85
N GLU A 135 -0.54 -6.16 -3.22
CA GLU A 135 -0.25 -7.41 -3.93
C GLU A 135 -1.45 -7.83 -4.79
N VAL A 136 -1.20 -8.16 -6.05
CA VAL A 136 -2.18 -8.75 -6.99
C VAL A 136 -1.52 -9.81 -7.86
N ASP A 137 -2.29 -10.80 -8.30
CA ASP A 137 -1.76 -11.88 -9.13
C ASP A 137 -1.50 -11.46 -10.58
N GLU A 138 -2.36 -10.61 -11.11
CA GLU A 138 -2.35 -10.20 -12.51
C GLU A 138 -2.42 -8.68 -12.65
N ASN A 139 -2.03 -8.17 -13.81
CA ASN A 139 -2.17 -6.76 -14.12
C ASN A 139 -3.66 -6.44 -14.40
N PRO A 140 -4.33 -5.61 -13.58
CA PRO A 140 -5.74 -5.27 -13.83
C PRO A 140 -5.93 -4.30 -14.99
N LEU A 141 -4.85 -3.71 -15.54
CA LEU A 141 -4.86 -2.62 -16.53
C LEU A 141 -4.67 -3.08 -17.99
N VAL A 142 -4.83 -4.38 -18.28
CA VAL A 142 -4.47 -4.99 -19.58
C VAL A 142 -5.34 -4.52 -20.75
N ASP A 143 -6.60 -4.13 -20.50
CA ASP A 143 -7.59 -3.82 -21.54
C ASP A 143 -8.04 -2.34 -21.59
N ASP A 144 -7.32 -1.44 -20.92
CA ASP A 144 -7.88 -0.13 -20.58
C ASP A 144 -7.93 0.92 -21.71
N ILE A 145 -9.17 1.19 -22.14
CA ILE A 145 -9.61 2.43 -22.77
C ILE A 145 -10.26 3.28 -21.68
N LEU A 146 -9.46 4.05 -20.94
CA LEU A 146 -10.01 5.00 -19.97
C LEU A 146 -10.54 6.23 -20.69
N ASP A 147 -11.71 6.71 -20.24
CA ASP A 147 -12.23 7.99 -20.66
C ASP A 147 -11.31 9.13 -20.20
N LYS A 148 -11.21 10.18 -21.01
CA LYS A 148 -10.40 11.37 -20.69
C LYS A 148 -10.86 12.09 -19.41
N TYR A 149 -12.10 11.85 -18.99
CA TYR A 149 -12.67 12.42 -17.78
C TYR A 149 -13.38 11.34 -16.98
N ASP A 150 -13.39 11.51 -15.66
CA ASP A 150 -14.17 10.65 -14.77
C ASP A 150 -15.66 11.00 -14.80
N THR A 151 -16.47 10.23 -14.05
CA THR A 151 -17.92 10.41 -13.98
C THR A 151 -18.37 11.74 -13.40
N VAL A 152 -17.46 12.51 -12.81
CA VAL A 152 -17.72 13.80 -12.15
C VAL A 152 -16.93 14.96 -12.78
N GLY A 153 -16.20 14.71 -13.87
CA GLY A 153 -15.50 15.71 -14.68
C GLY A 153 -14.02 15.96 -14.34
N ASN A 154 -13.41 15.16 -13.45
CA ASN A 154 -11.97 15.25 -13.21
C ASN A 154 -11.19 14.74 -14.42
N ALA A 155 -10.04 15.35 -14.69
CA ALA A 155 -9.24 15.01 -15.85
C ALA A 155 -8.43 13.74 -15.59
N PHE A 156 -8.51 12.79 -16.52
CA PHE A 156 -7.67 11.60 -16.56
C PHE A 156 -6.62 11.74 -17.65
N LYS A 157 -5.36 11.54 -17.26
CA LYS A 157 -4.21 11.51 -18.16
C LYS A 157 -3.61 10.11 -18.13
N LYS A 158 -3.38 9.53 -19.30
CA LYS A 158 -2.58 8.31 -19.45
C LYS A 158 -1.15 8.73 -19.73
N GLU A 159 -0.28 8.43 -18.78
CA GLU A 159 1.16 8.62 -18.87
C GLU A 159 1.84 7.24 -18.90
N PHE A 160 3.16 7.21 -19.03
CA PHE A 160 3.94 5.96 -19.01
C PHE A 160 4.80 5.86 -17.75
N LEU A 161 4.76 4.73 -17.05
CA LEU A 161 5.68 4.42 -15.95
C LEU A 161 7.07 4.13 -16.53
N ILE A 162 7.13 3.20 -17.49
CA ILE A 162 8.26 2.83 -18.34
C ILE A 162 7.71 2.46 -19.73
N GLU A 163 8.49 2.61 -20.79
CA GLU A 163 8.17 2.26 -22.20
C GLU A 163 6.67 2.08 -22.50
N ASP A 164 6.15 0.85 -22.33
CA ASP A 164 4.78 0.47 -22.68
C ASP A 164 3.84 0.23 -21.47
N LEU A 165 4.30 0.49 -20.25
CA LEU A 165 3.54 0.29 -19.02
C LEU A 165 2.87 1.60 -18.58
N PRO A 166 1.53 1.69 -18.50
CA PRO A 166 0.85 2.94 -18.20
C PRO A 166 0.90 3.29 -16.72
N ILE A 167 0.94 4.59 -16.44
CA ILE A 167 0.56 5.18 -15.16
C ILE A 167 -0.54 6.18 -15.42
N TYR A 168 -1.68 5.99 -14.77
CA TYR A 168 -2.83 6.85 -14.91
C TYR A 168 -2.79 7.93 -13.86
N GLN A 169 -3.02 9.17 -14.28
CA GLN A 169 -3.10 10.31 -13.40
C GLN A 169 -4.51 10.88 -13.44
N GLN A 170 -5.17 10.90 -12.28
CA GLN A 170 -6.40 11.65 -12.06
C GLN A 170 -6.04 13.00 -11.44
N VAL A 171 -6.41 14.08 -12.12
CA VAL A 171 -6.24 15.45 -11.64
C VAL A 171 -7.60 15.99 -11.22
N ILE A 172 -7.73 16.38 -9.95
CA ILE A 172 -8.94 17.00 -9.46
C ILE A 172 -9.11 18.37 -10.10
N THR A 173 -10.18 18.51 -10.88
CA THR A 173 -10.59 19.76 -11.52
C THR A 173 -11.93 20.25 -10.99
N THR A 174 -12.61 19.43 -10.19
CA THR A 174 -13.97 19.68 -9.68
C THR A 174 -14.01 19.55 -8.16
N ASN A 175 -14.99 20.18 -7.51
CA ASN A 175 -15.24 19.97 -6.08
C ASN A 175 -16.04 18.68 -5.84
N SER A 176 -15.76 17.61 -6.59
CA SER A 176 -16.61 16.41 -6.58
C SER A 176 -16.43 15.57 -5.32
N ALA A 177 -17.38 14.64 -5.16
CA ALA A 177 -17.44 13.70 -4.04
C ALA A 177 -16.75 12.35 -4.33
N LEU A 178 -15.97 12.21 -5.42
CA LEU A 178 -15.11 11.04 -5.56
C LEU A 178 -13.93 11.20 -4.59
N LEU A 179 -13.86 10.27 -3.65
CA LEU A 179 -12.94 10.33 -2.51
C LEU A 179 -11.76 9.40 -2.77
N TYR A 180 -10.56 9.97 -2.81
CA TYR A 180 -9.36 9.23 -2.50
C TYR A 180 -9.48 8.69 -1.07
N LYS A 181 -9.25 7.38 -0.91
CA LYS A 181 -9.39 6.68 0.36
C LYS A 181 -8.02 6.23 0.85
N TYR A 182 -7.71 6.55 2.11
CA TYR A 182 -6.48 6.12 2.77
C TYR A 182 -6.75 5.69 4.22
N TYR A 183 -5.85 4.91 4.80
CA TYR A 183 -5.91 4.49 6.20
C TYR A 183 -5.41 5.57 7.14
N ASP A 184 -6.09 5.73 8.25
CA ASP A 184 -5.62 6.46 9.42
C ASP A 184 -5.79 5.61 10.69
N TYR A 185 -5.08 5.96 11.76
CA TYR A 185 -5.17 5.28 13.04
C TYR A 185 -5.85 6.16 14.09
N ASP A 186 -7.03 5.72 14.51
CA ASP A 186 -7.74 6.34 15.63
C ASP A 186 -7.16 5.82 16.95
N GLU A 187 -6.32 6.63 17.59
CA GLU A 187 -5.70 6.29 18.87
C GLU A 187 -6.73 6.07 19.98
N THR A 188 -7.85 6.80 19.94
CA THR A 188 -8.90 6.72 20.98
C THR A 188 -9.66 5.41 20.89
N ARG A 189 -10.01 4.98 19.68
CA ARG A 189 -10.69 3.69 19.43
C ARG A 189 -9.73 2.52 19.31
N ASN A 190 -8.42 2.79 19.23
CA ASN A 190 -7.38 1.80 18.97
C ASN A 190 -7.73 0.96 17.74
N SER A 191 -8.04 1.63 16.62
CA SER A 191 -8.52 1.01 15.38
C SER A 191 -8.02 1.75 14.14
N ILE A 192 -7.80 1.00 13.05
CA ILE A 192 -7.64 1.57 11.72
C ILE A 192 -9.00 2.01 11.19
N VAL A 193 -9.02 3.16 10.52
CA VAL A 193 -10.20 3.73 9.86
C VAL A 193 -9.80 4.12 8.44
N THR A 194 -10.78 4.17 7.54
CA THR A 194 -10.56 4.75 6.21
C THR A 194 -11.06 6.18 6.16
N VAL A 195 -10.19 7.10 5.76
CA VAL A 195 -10.51 8.50 5.53
C VAL A 195 -10.71 8.70 4.03
N GLY A 196 -11.81 9.36 3.67
CA GLY A 196 -12.10 9.77 2.30
C GLY A 196 -11.86 11.27 2.12
N THR A 197 -11.07 11.66 1.12
CA THR A 197 -10.78 13.07 0.81
C THR A 197 -10.68 13.30 -0.69
N ALA A 198 -10.69 14.56 -1.11
CA ALA A 198 -10.33 14.94 -2.47
C ALA A 198 -8.79 14.91 -2.62
N ALA A 199 -8.25 14.10 -3.53
CA ALA A 199 -6.84 14.07 -3.88
C ALA A 199 -6.61 13.89 -5.38
N ASN A 200 -5.51 14.42 -5.91
CA ASN A 200 -5.01 13.90 -7.18
C ASN A 200 -4.53 12.46 -6.96
N GLU A 201 -4.71 11.59 -7.95
CA GLU A 201 -4.34 10.18 -7.86
C GLU A 201 -3.37 9.79 -8.97
N PHE A 202 -2.43 8.91 -8.65
CA PHE A 202 -1.77 8.06 -9.64
C PHE A 202 -2.16 6.60 -9.39
N TYR A 203 -2.33 5.85 -10.49
CA TYR A 203 -2.64 4.43 -10.43
C TYR A 203 -1.87 3.68 -11.51
N THR A 204 -1.14 2.63 -11.12
CA THR A 204 -0.39 1.79 -12.05
C THR A 204 -0.19 0.40 -11.47
N TYR A 205 0.13 -0.55 -12.34
CA TYR A 205 0.57 -1.89 -11.97
C TYR A 205 2.04 -2.04 -12.32
N TYR A 206 2.85 -2.59 -11.41
CA TYR A 206 4.24 -2.93 -11.67
C TYR A 206 4.68 -4.12 -10.82
N ASN A 207 5.30 -5.13 -11.46
CA ASN A 207 5.92 -6.30 -10.82
C ASN A 207 5.03 -7.06 -9.80
N GLY A 208 3.74 -7.24 -10.10
CA GLY A 208 2.81 -7.96 -9.19
C GLY A 208 2.15 -7.08 -8.12
N TYR A 209 2.30 -5.76 -8.24
CA TYR A 209 1.71 -4.81 -7.29
C TYR A 209 0.95 -3.71 -8.01
N ILE A 210 -0.18 -3.34 -7.44
CA ILE A 210 -0.85 -2.07 -7.74
C ILE A 210 -0.22 -0.99 -6.86
N TYR A 211 0.17 0.12 -7.48
CA TYR A 211 0.55 1.35 -6.81
C TYR A 211 -0.59 2.34 -6.97
N HIS A 212 -1.21 2.70 -5.84
CA HIS A 212 -2.24 3.72 -5.74
C HIS A 212 -1.71 4.87 -4.90
N VAL A 213 -1.37 5.97 -5.56
CA VAL A 213 -0.75 7.13 -4.92
C VAL A 213 -1.76 8.26 -4.88
N GLY A 214 -1.99 8.82 -3.70
CA GLY A 214 -2.79 10.03 -3.53
C GLY A 214 -1.91 11.19 -3.10
N TYR A 215 -2.18 12.37 -3.63
CA TYR A 215 -1.57 13.58 -3.11
C TYR A 215 -2.52 14.76 -3.09
N LEU A 216 -2.40 15.54 -2.02
CA LEU A 216 -2.98 16.85 -1.89
C LEU A 216 -1.86 17.82 -1.63
N ILE A 217 -1.88 18.89 -2.39
CA ILE A 217 -0.96 20.01 -2.28
C ILE A 217 -1.82 21.27 -2.35
N ASP A 218 -1.34 22.35 -1.73
CA ASP A 218 -1.90 23.69 -1.87
C ASP A 218 -2.45 23.94 -3.28
N LYS A 219 -3.73 24.29 -3.35
CA LYS A 219 -4.49 24.45 -4.60
C LYS A 219 -3.84 25.48 -5.53
N GLU A 220 -3.19 26.51 -4.99
CA GLU A 220 -2.47 27.50 -5.79
C GLU A 220 -1.24 26.91 -6.48
N LYS A 221 -0.67 25.84 -5.92
CA LYS A 221 0.48 25.10 -6.47
C LYS A 221 0.08 23.93 -7.36
N ASN A 222 -1.18 23.51 -7.39
CA ASN A 222 -1.66 22.37 -8.19
C ASN A 222 -1.79 22.71 -9.70
N ASN A 223 -0.68 23.11 -10.32
CA ASN A 223 -0.55 23.43 -11.74
C ASN A 223 0.16 22.30 -12.52
N GLU A 224 0.31 22.46 -13.84
CA GLU A 224 0.92 21.42 -14.70
C GLU A 224 2.37 21.08 -14.30
N GLU A 225 3.19 22.07 -13.94
CA GLU A 225 4.58 21.85 -13.48
C GLU A 225 4.61 20.97 -12.23
N MET A 226 3.72 21.24 -11.28
CA MET A 226 3.64 20.45 -10.06
C MET A 226 3.09 19.04 -10.32
N GLN A 227 2.11 18.90 -11.22
CA GLN A 227 1.61 17.59 -11.64
C GLN A 227 2.73 16.74 -12.26
N GLU A 228 3.58 17.33 -13.10
CA GLU A 228 4.74 16.67 -13.70
C GLU A 228 5.79 16.32 -12.64
N ARG A 229 6.07 17.23 -11.69
CA ARG A 229 6.98 16.95 -10.57
C ARG A 229 6.50 15.76 -9.73
N MET A 230 5.22 15.70 -9.40
CA MET A 230 4.64 14.60 -8.61
C MET A 230 4.62 13.28 -9.39
N LEU A 231 4.43 13.33 -10.71
CA LEU A 231 4.55 12.17 -11.59
C LEU A 231 5.99 11.63 -11.58
N HIS A 232 7.00 12.51 -11.69
CA HIS A 232 8.41 12.12 -11.60
C HIS A 232 8.76 11.51 -10.24
N LEU A 233 8.33 12.15 -9.14
CA LEU A 233 8.51 11.62 -7.80
C LEU A 233 7.92 10.20 -7.66
N THR A 234 6.69 10.02 -8.17
CA THR A 234 6.00 8.73 -8.14
C THR A 234 6.73 7.68 -8.98
N ARG A 235 7.19 8.01 -10.18
CA ARG A 235 7.99 7.10 -11.02
C ARG A 235 9.27 6.69 -10.31
N ASP A 236 10.01 7.63 -9.73
CA ASP A 236 11.26 7.34 -9.04
C ASP A 236 11.04 6.40 -7.85
N TYR A 237 9.98 6.63 -7.09
CA TYR A 237 9.58 5.75 -6.00
C TYR A 237 9.28 4.33 -6.50
N ILE A 238 8.43 4.18 -7.52
CA ILE A 238 8.02 2.87 -8.01
C ILE A 238 9.18 2.10 -8.65
N LEU A 239 10.08 2.80 -9.34
CA LEU A 239 11.18 2.20 -10.10
C LEU A 239 12.46 2.01 -9.29
N GLY A 240 12.55 2.54 -8.07
CA GLY A 240 13.79 2.46 -7.29
C GLY A 240 14.89 3.41 -7.77
N ASN A 241 14.55 4.42 -8.56
CA ASN A 241 15.51 5.36 -9.13
C ASN A 241 15.75 6.52 -8.17
N SER A 242 16.54 6.31 -7.12
CA SER A 242 17.12 7.40 -6.34
C SER A 242 18.32 7.98 -7.12
N MET A 243 18.12 9.11 -7.80
CA MET A 243 19.24 9.95 -8.29
C MET A 243 19.82 10.80 -7.15
#